data_AF-A0A3C1WM38-F1
#
_entry.id   AF-A0A3C1WM38-F1
#
_cell.length_a   1.000
_cell.length_b   1.000
_cell.length_c   1.000
_cell.angle_alpha   90.00
_cell.angle_beta   90.00
_cell.angle_gamma   90.00
#
_symmetry.space_group_name_H-M   'P 1'
#
loop_
_entity.id
_entity.type
_entity.pdbx_description
1 polymer ?
#
loop_
_entity_poly.entity_id
_entity_poly.type
_entity_poly.pdbx_seq_one_letter_code
_entity_poly.pdbx_strand_id
1 'polypeptide(L)'
;MRRNWFIVFVFVAATICTVLSFYLSSFTQPENVLKKSVSSAEKKLDELNREFNRYWKNIQSDPAWFVHHDDSIPKLFNAPYTLLSYTNDSLVFWNNNKILPRSVSNGFGFVKYKTGYYVTISQRVEIDSSHSQQLLFFIPVKYSFVTENEYLKHEYSSLFSVPDWIGISEKENILGEPVHSPSGEILFYFYYSIPFQNDEPQPLAVILFFSGILFLLIAIHYAFVYWLNKISWSIRFLFALAFPVIVFYLLNHLYLIPAGVIGMKMFAADVFASPDIGSSLGCLLIQSLAGAWSVIYIYFFIEFPKQPARWFNLLAVFLVVSLLFFIGVYFIYSVKGLSRDSKLLIGFLNPITPNYLSLLALFCISVFAFCFFMLAQKFSEFVRSVSINSIERLLVISIAGVITTLYSNEFHFDFPTVYISIGIVLLAVVIYILDIRNLIRIDLVRLFVLLIIFSVGCALLTTYFRKENDLNSRVALAHKLINERDNVTEFLLTDMRPQIEADIF
;
A
#
# COMPACT_ATOMS: atom_id res chain seq x y z
N MET A 1 -32.25 -22.09 -23.15
CA MET A 1 -31.22 -21.52 -24.05
C MET A 1 -30.77 -20.11 -23.66
N ARG A 2 -31.63 -19.09 -23.57
CA ARG A 2 -31.21 -17.69 -23.27
C ARG A 2 -30.35 -17.52 -22.00
N ARG A 3 -30.61 -18.28 -20.94
CA ARG A 3 -29.87 -18.17 -19.67
C ARG A 3 -28.44 -18.75 -19.70
N ASN A 4 -28.18 -19.74 -20.57
CA ASN A 4 -26.85 -20.33 -20.72
C ASN A 4 -25.93 -19.39 -21.49
N TRP A 5 -26.47 -18.71 -22.50
CA TRP A 5 -25.77 -17.66 -23.24
C TRP A 5 -25.37 -16.48 -22.36
N PHE A 6 -26.19 -16.14 -21.35
CA PHE A 6 -25.85 -15.09 -20.40
C PHE A 6 -24.61 -15.46 -19.56
N ILE A 7 -24.51 -16.69 -19.04
CA ILE A 7 -23.35 -17.15 -18.26
C ILE A 7 -22.08 -17.10 -19.12
N VAL A 8 -22.16 -17.61 -20.35
CA VAL A 8 -21.04 -17.58 -21.30
C VAL A 8 -20.64 -16.14 -21.61
N PHE A 9 -21.61 -15.25 -21.85
CA PHE A 9 -21.35 -13.83 -22.12
C PHE A 9 -20.63 -13.15 -20.96
N VAL A 10 -21.09 -13.34 -19.71
CA VAL A 10 -20.44 -12.74 -18.53
C VAL A 10 -19.05 -13.31 -18.32
N PHE A 11 -18.84 -14.62 -18.55
CA PHE A 11 -17.51 -15.23 -18.44
C PHE A 11 -16.54 -14.72 -19.51
N VAL A 12 -17.02 -14.55 -20.75
CA VAL A 12 -16.24 -13.93 -21.84
C VAL A 12 -15.91 -12.48 -21.51
N ALA A 13 -16.86 -11.71 -20.98
CA ALA A 13 -16.63 -10.34 -20.54
C ALA A 13 -15.58 -10.27 -19.41
N ALA A 14 -15.66 -11.15 -18.41
CA ALA A 14 -14.66 -11.25 -17.35
C ALA A 14 -13.27 -11.55 -17.92
N THR A 15 -13.18 -12.54 -18.83
CA THR A 15 -11.91 -12.93 -19.48
C THR A 15 -11.32 -11.79 -20.30
N ILE A 16 -12.14 -11.10 -21.11
CA ILE A 16 -11.70 -9.95 -21.92
C ILE A 16 -11.19 -8.83 -21.00
N CYS A 17 -11.92 -8.47 -19.95
CA CYS A 17 -11.50 -7.44 -19.01
C CYS A 17 -10.18 -7.78 -18.32
N THR A 18 -10.01 -9.03 -17.85
CA THR A 18 -8.77 -9.47 -17.20
C THR A 18 -7.60 -9.49 -18.19
N VAL A 19 -7.77 -10.08 -19.37
CA VAL A 19 -6.72 -10.13 -20.41
C VAL A 19 -6.32 -8.73 -20.85
N LEU A 20 -7.28 -7.84 -21.10
CA LEU A 20 -6.99 -6.45 -21.45
C LEU A 20 -6.26 -5.72 -20.33
N SER A 21 -6.59 -5.98 -19.06
CA SER A 21 -5.88 -5.40 -17.91
C SER A 21 -4.40 -5.82 -17.88
N PHE A 22 -4.09 -7.09 -18.14
CA PHE A 22 -2.70 -7.55 -18.29
C PHE A 22 -2.02 -6.91 -19.51
N TYR A 23 -2.72 -6.84 -20.63
CA TYR A 23 -2.15 -6.35 -21.90
C TYR A 23 -1.90 -4.84 -21.90
N LEU A 24 -2.81 -4.01 -21.36
CA LEU A 24 -2.68 -2.55 -21.29
C LEU A 24 -1.42 -2.10 -20.56
N SER A 25 -1.02 -2.83 -19.52
CA SER A 25 0.23 -2.55 -18.79
C SER A 25 1.47 -2.69 -19.66
N SER A 26 1.42 -3.54 -20.69
CA SER A 26 2.51 -3.75 -21.65
C SER A 26 2.55 -2.71 -22.79
N PHE A 27 1.54 -1.84 -22.90
CA PHE A 27 1.41 -0.87 -24.02
C PHE A 27 1.91 0.53 -23.73
N THR A 28 2.28 0.86 -22.49
CA THR A 28 3.06 2.09 -22.26
C THR A 28 4.42 1.90 -22.91
N GLN A 29 4.57 2.37 -24.15
CA GLN A 29 5.84 2.37 -24.87
C GLN A 29 6.78 3.34 -24.15
N PRO A 30 7.80 2.84 -23.42
CA PRO A 30 8.68 3.69 -22.63
C PRO A 30 9.39 4.72 -23.50
N GLU A 31 9.66 4.39 -24.76
CA GLU A 31 10.26 5.27 -25.75
C GLU A 31 9.43 6.54 -26.01
N ASN A 32 8.11 6.45 -26.11
CA ASN A 32 7.27 7.63 -26.34
C ASN A 32 7.24 8.56 -25.12
N VAL A 33 7.21 7.98 -23.92
CA VAL A 33 7.26 8.76 -22.68
C VAL A 33 8.64 9.37 -22.50
N LEU A 34 9.71 8.63 -22.80
CA LEU A 34 11.09 9.11 -22.80
C LEU A 34 11.26 10.32 -23.72
N LYS A 35 10.84 10.20 -25.00
CA LYS A 35 10.90 11.30 -25.98
C LYS A 35 10.09 12.52 -25.53
N LYS A 36 8.92 12.30 -24.94
CA LYS A 36 8.10 13.38 -24.37
C LYS A 36 8.79 14.06 -23.18
N SER A 37 9.43 13.29 -22.30
CA SER A 37 10.18 13.80 -21.15
C SER A 37 11.43 14.57 -21.57
N VAL A 38 12.17 14.10 -22.59
CA VAL A 38 13.28 14.83 -23.21
C VAL A 38 12.80 16.16 -23.78
N SER A 39 11.79 16.14 -24.65
CA SER A 39 11.24 17.37 -25.27
C SER A 39 10.72 18.36 -24.23
N SER A 40 10.08 17.87 -23.16
CA SER A 40 9.62 18.72 -22.06
C SER A 40 10.78 19.32 -21.25
N ALA A 41 11.87 18.57 -21.06
CA ALA A 41 13.05 19.03 -20.36
C ALA A 41 13.81 20.09 -21.17
N GLU A 42 14.04 19.85 -22.46
CA GLU A 42 14.68 20.80 -23.37
C GLU A 42 13.91 22.13 -23.43
N LYS A 43 12.59 22.07 -23.62
CA LYS A 43 11.73 23.26 -23.60
C LYS A 43 11.85 24.03 -22.28
N LYS A 44 11.98 23.33 -21.15
CA LYS A 44 12.13 23.96 -19.84
C LYS A 44 13.51 24.58 -19.66
N LEU A 45 14.56 23.94 -20.16
CA LEU A 45 15.91 24.50 -20.19
C LEU A 45 15.97 25.77 -21.04
N ASP A 46 15.25 25.82 -22.17
CA ASP A 46 15.13 27.03 -23.00
C ASP A 46 14.43 28.18 -22.26
N GLU A 47 13.38 27.90 -21.50
CA GLU A 47 12.72 28.90 -20.64
C GLU A 47 13.69 29.45 -19.59
N LEU A 48 14.41 28.57 -18.88
CA LEU A 48 15.37 28.96 -17.85
C LEU A 48 16.58 29.69 -18.42
N ASN A 49 17.03 29.35 -19.63
CA ASN A 49 18.09 30.06 -20.33
C ASN A 49 17.66 31.49 -20.70
N ARG A 50 16.40 31.70 -21.12
CA ARG A 50 15.88 33.05 -21.37
C ARG A 50 15.82 33.88 -20.08
N GLU A 51 15.45 33.28 -18.95
CA GLU A 51 15.52 33.95 -17.65
C GLU A 51 16.97 34.30 -17.27
N PHE A 52 17.90 33.36 -17.43
CA PHE A 52 19.33 33.57 -17.20
C PHE A 52 19.86 34.75 -18.01
N ASN A 53 19.61 34.77 -19.33
CA ASN A 53 20.06 35.84 -20.21
C ASN A 53 19.46 37.21 -19.84
N ARG A 54 18.22 37.23 -19.32
CA ARG A 54 17.61 38.46 -18.79
C ARG A 54 18.36 38.96 -17.56
N TYR A 55 18.69 38.08 -16.60
CA TYR A 55 19.47 38.47 -15.43
C TYR A 55 20.89 38.90 -15.80
N TRP A 56 21.52 38.18 -16.71
CA TRP A 56 22.84 38.52 -17.22
C TRP A 56 22.88 39.92 -17.82
N LYS A 57 21.92 40.26 -18.69
CA LYS A 57 21.83 41.61 -19.28
C LYS A 57 21.66 42.71 -18.23
N ASN A 58 20.90 42.44 -17.16
CA ASN A 58 20.68 43.40 -16.09
C ASN A 58 21.96 43.62 -15.24
N ILE A 59 22.71 42.56 -14.96
CA ILE A 59 23.98 42.65 -14.21
C ILE A 59 25.06 43.36 -15.01
N GLN A 60 25.08 43.16 -16.34
CA GLN A 60 25.98 43.90 -17.22
C GLN A 60 25.70 45.41 -17.18
N SER A 61 24.44 45.83 -17.02
CA SER A 61 24.08 47.25 -16.88
C SER A 61 24.28 47.81 -15.47
N ASP A 62 24.09 46.98 -14.44
CA ASP A 62 24.23 47.34 -13.03
C ASP A 62 24.86 46.17 -12.25
N PRO A 63 26.16 46.24 -11.93
CA PRO A 63 26.88 45.21 -11.17
C PRO A 63 26.23 44.85 -9.82
N ALA A 64 25.47 45.77 -9.23
CA ALA A 64 24.79 45.62 -7.96
C ALA A 64 23.27 45.50 -8.11
N TRP A 65 22.78 45.08 -9.29
CA TRP A 65 21.36 45.00 -9.62
C TRP A 65 20.53 44.26 -8.57
N PHE A 66 21.03 43.11 -8.07
CA PHE A 66 20.37 42.32 -7.03
C PHE A 66 20.34 42.98 -5.65
N VAL A 67 21.22 43.94 -5.39
CA VAL A 67 21.27 44.71 -4.13
C VAL A 67 20.34 45.93 -4.22
N HIS A 68 20.20 46.52 -5.41
CA HIS A 68 19.43 47.75 -5.62
C HIS A 68 17.94 47.51 -5.92
N HIS A 69 17.53 46.30 -6.35
CA HIS A 69 16.15 46.00 -6.76
C HIS A 69 15.45 44.96 -5.86
N ASP A 70 15.06 45.42 -4.66
CA ASP A 70 14.49 44.63 -3.55
C ASP A 70 13.16 43.91 -3.90
N ASP A 71 12.31 44.52 -4.74
CA ASP A 71 10.97 43.99 -5.09
C ASP A 71 10.99 42.62 -5.81
N SER A 72 12.14 42.22 -6.37
CA SER A 72 12.31 40.96 -7.10
C SER A 72 12.88 39.81 -6.24
N ILE A 73 13.40 40.16 -5.06
CA ILE A 73 14.20 39.28 -4.20
C ILE A 73 13.37 38.15 -3.54
N PRO A 74 12.14 38.38 -3.01
CA PRO A 74 11.37 37.31 -2.37
C PRO A 74 10.98 36.16 -3.31
N LYS A 75 10.80 36.46 -4.60
CA LYS A 75 10.53 35.44 -5.63
C LYS A 75 11.77 34.63 -5.99
N LEU A 76 12.94 35.28 -5.99
CA LEU A 76 14.23 34.65 -6.24
C LEU A 76 14.67 33.72 -5.10
N PHE A 77 14.37 34.07 -3.84
CA PHE A 77 14.65 33.21 -2.69
C PHE A 77 13.89 31.88 -2.74
N ASN A 78 12.64 31.91 -3.21
CA ASN A 78 11.80 30.72 -3.36
C ASN A 78 11.96 30.04 -4.73
N ALA A 79 12.89 30.49 -5.57
CA ALA A 79 13.09 29.91 -6.88
C ALA A 79 13.57 28.45 -6.78
N PRO A 80 13.10 27.56 -7.67
CA PRO A 80 13.48 26.15 -7.69
C PRO A 80 14.90 25.90 -8.24
N TYR A 81 15.69 26.95 -8.51
CA TYR A 81 17.08 26.91 -8.98
C TYR A 81 17.97 27.76 -8.08
N THR A 82 19.28 27.49 -8.08
CA THR A 82 20.27 28.29 -7.33
C THR A 82 20.96 29.26 -8.28
N LEU A 83 21.01 30.53 -7.88
CA LEU A 83 21.60 31.63 -8.62
C LEU A 83 22.72 32.26 -7.77
N LEU A 84 23.89 32.42 -8.40
CA LEU A 84 25.09 32.98 -7.78
C LEU A 84 25.66 34.07 -8.69
N SER A 85 25.96 35.23 -8.11
CA SER A 85 26.63 36.33 -8.80
C SER A 85 27.95 36.65 -8.12
N TYR A 86 29.03 36.68 -8.90
CA TYR A 86 30.38 36.98 -8.45
C TYR A 86 30.89 38.27 -9.09
N THR A 87 31.59 39.06 -8.29
CA THR A 87 32.35 40.24 -8.73
C THR A 87 33.76 40.12 -8.17
N ASN A 88 34.77 40.14 -9.04
CA ASN A 88 36.19 40.00 -8.67
C ASN A 88 36.45 38.77 -7.78
N ASP A 89 35.93 37.63 -8.22
CA ASP A 89 35.96 36.33 -7.53
C ASP A 89 35.29 36.30 -6.13
N SER A 90 34.65 37.40 -5.71
CA SER A 90 33.87 37.49 -4.48
C SER A 90 32.39 37.26 -4.75
N LEU A 91 31.74 36.42 -3.94
CA LEU A 91 30.30 36.15 -4.05
C LEU A 91 29.50 37.37 -3.54
N VAL A 92 28.76 38.01 -4.44
CA VAL A 92 27.95 39.20 -4.14
C VAL A 92 26.48 38.85 -3.88
N PHE A 93 25.97 37.81 -4.54
CA PHE A 93 24.57 37.41 -4.39
C PHE A 93 24.40 35.90 -4.42
N TRP A 94 23.56 35.39 -3.52
CA TRP A 94 23.18 33.98 -3.45
C TRP A 94 21.72 33.83 -3.02
N ASN A 95 20.89 33.26 -3.89
CA ASN A 95 19.46 33.25 -3.66
C ASN A 95 18.94 32.21 -2.66
N ASN A 96 19.57 31.05 -2.42
CA ASN A 96 18.91 30.01 -1.60
C ASN A 96 19.81 29.10 -0.77
N ASN A 97 21.13 29.34 -0.77
CA ASN A 97 22.10 28.58 0.04
C ASN A 97 22.03 27.04 -0.09
N LYS A 98 21.62 26.51 -1.26
CA LYS A 98 21.45 25.06 -1.45
C LYS A 98 22.70 24.32 -1.93
N ILE A 99 23.64 24.99 -2.59
CA ILE A 99 24.79 24.37 -3.27
C ILE A 99 26.03 25.24 -3.12
N LEU A 100 27.13 24.64 -2.67
CA LEU A 100 28.46 25.25 -2.74
C LEU A 100 29.09 24.91 -4.10
N PRO A 101 29.30 25.90 -4.99
CA PRO A 101 29.80 25.64 -6.34
C PRO A 101 31.27 25.20 -6.32
N ARG A 102 31.60 24.22 -7.17
CA ARG A 102 32.98 23.95 -7.63
C ARG A 102 33.24 24.78 -8.89
N SER A 103 34.49 24.87 -9.34
CA SER A 103 34.84 25.55 -10.59
C SER A 103 33.96 25.04 -11.74
N VAL A 104 33.20 25.95 -12.37
CA VAL A 104 32.28 25.65 -13.48
C VAL A 104 32.84 26.30 -14.75
N SER A 105 32.83 25.57 -15.86
CA SER A 105 33.19 26.08 -17.18
C SER A 105 32.17 27.12 -17.67
N ASN A 106 32.64 28.03 -18.51
CA ASN A 106 31.76 28.98 -19.19
C ASN A 106 30.80 28.24 -20.13
N GLY A 107 29.54 28.67 -20.22
CA GLY A 107 28.50 28.02 -21.04
C GLY A 107 27.64 27.03 -20.26
N PHE A 108 27.08 26.05 -20.97
CA PHE A 108 26.29 24.99 -20.38
C PHE A 108 27.17 23.85 -19.86
N GLY A 109 26.73 23.21 -18.78
CA GLY A 109 27.39 22.03 -18.24
C GLY A 109 26.41 21.15 -17.50
N PHE A 110 26.85 19.93 -17.20
CA PHE A 110 26.10 18.98 -16.39
C PHE A 110 27.04 18.40 -15.33
N VAL A 111 26.60 18.46 -14.07
CA VAL A 111 27.44 18.12 -12.92
C VAL A 111 26.67 17.35 -11.87
N LYS A 112 27.33 16.38 -11.24
CA LYS A 112 26.80 15.61 -10.11
C LYS A 112 27.40 16.10 -8.79
N TYR A 113 26.55 16.59 -7.90
CA TYR A 113 26.88 16.91 -6.51
C TYR A 113 26.37 15.80 -5.56
N LYS A 114 26.76 15.89 -4.28
CA LYS A 114 26.25 14.99 -3.22
C LYS A 114 24.74 15.09 -3.00
N THR A 115 24.13 16.19 -3.44
CA THR A 115 22.70 16.48 -3.30
C THR A 115 21.89 16.08 -4.54
N GLY A 116 22.55 15.78 -5.67
CA GLY A 116 21.85 15.43 -6.91
C GLY A 116 22.59 15.83 -8.18
N TYR A 117 21.85 15.77 -9.29
CA TYR A 117 22.30 16.12 -10.64
C TYR A 117 21.82 17.52 -11.01
N TYR A 118 22.70 18.32 -11.59
CA TYR A 118 22.44 19.72 -11.90
C TYR A 118 22.90 20.07 -13.31
N VAL A 119 22.07 20.85 -14.01
CA VAL A 119 22.51 21.58 -15.20
C VAL A 119 23.05 22.92 -14.75
N THR A 120 24.24 23.29 -15.24
CA THR A 120 24.88 24.55 -14.95
C THR A 120 24.85 25.46 -16.16
N ILE A 121 24.58 26.75 -15.94
CA ILE A 121 24.76 27.80 -16.95
C ILE A 121 25.69 28.84 -16.33
N SER A 122 26.83 29.09 -16.96
CA SER A 122 27.77 30.13 -16.50
C SER A 122 28.08 31.12 -17.62
N GLN A 123 28.14 32.40 -17.26
CA GLN A 123 28.73 33.43 -18.09
C GLN A 123 29.72 34.24 -17.26
N ARG A 124 30.94 34.40 -17.77
CA ARG A 124 31.99 35.25 -17.20
C ARG A 124 32.40 36.31 -18.21
N VAL A 125 32.51 37.56 -17.77
CA VAL A 125 33.07 38.66 -18.56
C VAL A 125 34.14 39.37 -17.72
N GLU A 126 35.28 39.61 -18.35
CA GLU A 126 36.30 40.52 -17.85
C GLU A 126 36.00 41.92 -18.40
N ILE A 127 35.77 42.87 -17.51
CA ILE A 127 35.44 44.27 -17.84
C ILE A 127 36.74 45.07 -17.99
N ASP A 128 37.75 44.78 -17.16
CA ASP A 128 39.11 45.31 -17.23
C ASP A 128 40.07 44.32 -16.52
N SER A 129 41.39 44.56 -16.60
CA SER A 129 42.48 43.82 -15.94
C SER A 129 42.32 43.58 -14.42
N SER A 130 41.40 44.30 -13.76
CA SER A 130 41.08 44.19 -12.33
C SER A 130 39.61 43.86 -12.03
N HIS A 131 38.73 43.81 -13.04
CA HIS A 131 37.30 43.68 -12.86
C HIS A 131 36.72 42.51 -13.65
N SER A 132 36.20 41.49 -12.97
CA SER A 132 35.50 40.37 -13.60
C SER A 132 34.14 40.13 -12.98
N GLN A 133 33.13 39.88 -13.81
CA GLN A 133 31.79 39.49 -13.39
C GLN A 133 31.50 38.06 -13.85
N GLN A 134 30.87 37.28 -12.98
CA GLN A 134 30.41 35.95 -13.31
C GLN A 134 29.02 35.68 -12.75
N LEU A 135 28.13 35.15 -13.59
CA LEU A 135 26.82 34.66 -13.20
C LEU A 135 26.77 33.15 -13.35
N LEU A 136 26.25 32.46 -12.34
CA LEU A 136 26.04 31.02 -12.38
C LEU A 136 24.61 30.65 -12.00
N PHE A 137 24.03 29.76 -12.80
CA PHE A 137 22.78 29.08 -12.54
C PHE A 137 23.05 27.60 -12.29
N PHE A 138 22.47 27.06 -11.23
CA PHE A 138 22.38 25.63 -10.96
C PHE A 138 20.91 25.22 -10.96
N ILE A 139 20.56 24.43 -11.95
CA ILE A 139 19.20 23.94 -12.17
C ILE A 139 19.17 22.47 -11.70
N PRO A 140 18.51 22.15 -10.57
CA PRO A 140 18.39 20.77 -10.12
C PRO A 140 17.57 19.97 -11.12
N VAL A 141 18.12 18.87 -11.65
CA VAL A 141 17.42 17.92 -12.51
C VAL A 141 16.80 16.82 -11.67
N LYS A 142 17.61 16.15 -10.83
CA LYS A 142 17.19 15.08 -9.92
C LYS A 142 17.93 15.16 -8.61
N TYR A 143 17.22 15.13 -7.50
CA TYR A 143 17.81 15.02 -6.17
C TYR A 143 18.22 13.57 -5.92
N SER A 144 19.45 13.38 -5.46
CA SER A 144 20.00 12.05 -5.16
C SER A 144 20.91 12.18 -3.96
N PHE A 145 20.34 11.91 -2.79
CA PHE A 145 21.01 12.03 -1.50
C PHE A 145 21.70 10.71 -1.14
N VAL A 146 22.74 10.78 -0.30
CA VAL A 146 23.42 9.56 0.19
C VAL A 146 22.48 8.70 1.04
N THR A 147 21.54 9.32 1.76
CA THR A 147 20.54 8.66 2.60
C THR A 147 19.15 9.19 2.24
N GLU A 148 18.18 8.29 2.09
CA GLU A 148 16.78 8.63 1.86
C GLU A 148 15.98 8.58 3.17
N ASN A 149 15.14 9.59 3.39
CA ASN A 149 14.19 9.62 4.52
C ASN A 149 12.90 10.35 4.11
N GLU A 150 11.95 10.53 5.03
CA GLU A 150 10.66 11.17 4.70
C GLU A 150 10.79 12.60 4.18
N TYR A 151 11.89 13.29 4.47
CA TYR A 151 12.19 14.67 4.06
C TYR A 151 13.16 14.77 2.87
N LEU A 152 14.02 13.75 2.68
CA LEU A 152 15.05 13.69 1.66
C LEU A 152 14.76 12.52 0.73
N LYS A 153 14.00 12.79 -0.33
CA LYS A 153 13.59 11.77 -1.31
C LYS A 153 14.41 11.85 -2.58
N HIS A 154 14.62 10.71 -3.22
CA HIS A 154 15.28 10.65 -4.52
C HIS A 154 14.26 10.94 -5.62
N GLU A 155 14.00 12.21 -5.86
CA GLU A 155 12.96 12.64 -6.79
C GLU A 155 13.50 13.58 -7.87
N TYR A 156 12.82 13.59 -9.02
CA TYR A 156 13.03 14.62 -10.02
C TYR A 156 12.62 15.99 -9.47
N SER A 157 13.37 17.03 -9.86
CA SER A 157 12.99 18.40 -9.51
C SER A 157 11.63 18.74 -10.09
N SER A 158 10.81 19.46 -9.34
CA SER A 158 9.47 19.91 -9.77
C SER A 158 9.47 20.77 -11.04
N LEU A 159 10.65 21.24 -11.46
CA LEU A 159 10.86 21.90 -12.75
C LEU A 159 10.62 20.98 -13.95
N PHE A 160 10.87 19.68 -13.79
CA PHE A 160 10.86 18.70 -14.87
C PHE A 160 9.73 17.69 -14.63
N SER A 161 8.86 17.52 -15.63
CA SER A 161 7.82 16.48 -15.63
C SER A 161 8.39 15.16 -16.16
N VAL A 162 9.25 14.53 -15.35
CA VAL A 162 9.95 13.29 -15.70
C VAL A 162 9.53 12.20 -14.72
N PRO A 163 9.01 11.05 -15.20
CA PRO A 163 8.70 9.91 -14.33
C PRO A 163 9.92 9.35 -13.60
N ASP A 164 9.72 8.85 -12.38
CA ASP A 164 10.82 8.38 -11.51
C ASP A 164 11.60 7.18 -12.07
N TRP A 165 10.95 6.35 -12.90
CA TRP A 165 11.55 5.19 -13.55
C TRP A 165 12.53 5.56 -14.68
N ILE A 166 12.54 6.81 -15.14
CA ILE A 166 13.57 7.29 -16.06
C ILE A 166 14.86 7.50 -15.27
N GLY A 167 15.96 6.94 -15.74
CA GLY A 167 17.31 7.15 -15.22
C GLY A 167 18.01 8.31 -15.93
N ILE A 168 19.04 8.85 -15.27
CA ILE A 168 19.95 9.87 -15.84
C ILE A 168 21.34 9.27 -15.97
N SER A 169 21.97 9.45 -17.13
CA SER A 169 23.36 9.06 -17.39
C SER A 169 24.13 10.23 -18.00
N GLU A 170 25.38 10.40 -17.57
CA GLU A 170 26.33 11.33 -18.21
C GLU A 170 26.86 10.77 -19.54
N LYS A 171 26.84 9.44 -19.70
CA LYS A 171 27.34 8.73 -20.87
C LYS A 171 26.20 8.23 -21.73
N GLU A 172 26.47 8.12 -23.03
CA GLU A 172 25.54 7.56 -24.00
C GLU A 172 25.10 6.15 -23.56
N ASN A 173 23.80 5.92 -23.67
CA ASN A 173 23.17 4.65 -23.30
C ASN A 173 22.34 4.18 -24.50
N ILE A 174 22.41 2.89 -24.83
CA ILE A 174 21.75 2.27 -26.00
C ILE A 174 20.23 2.45 -25.95
N LEU A 175 19.65 2.53 -24.74
CA LEU A 175 18.22 2.78 -24.50
C LEU A 175 17.96 4.19 -23.96
N GLY A 176 18.88 5.11 -24.25
CA GLY A 176 18.85 6.49 -23.81
C GLY A 176 18.61 7.46 -24.96
N GLU A 177 17.92 8.55 -24.65
CA GLU A 177 17.73 9.69 -25.53
C GLU A 177 18.52 10.89 -24.96
N PRO A 178 19.31 11.59 -25.79
CA PRO A 178 20.09 12.74 -25.36
C PRO A 178 19.18 13.93 -25.06
N VAL A 179 19.51 14.66 -23.99
CA VAL A 179 18.93 15.97 -23.68
C VAL A 179 19.93 17.04 -24.10
N HIS A 180 19.51 17.91 -25.00
CA HIS A 180 20.35 18.97 -25.52
C HIS A 180 20.19 20.27 -24.74
N SER A 181 21.26 21.05 -24.72
CA SER A 181 21.22 22.45 -24.34
C SER A 181 20.52 23.28 -25.42
N PRO A 182 20.10 24.51 -25.09
CA PRO A 182 19.66 25.49 -26.08
C PRO A 182 20.70 25.80 -27.18
N SER A 183 22.00 25.52 -26.93
CA SER A 183 23.08 25.65 -27.92
C SER A 183 23.26 24.39 -28.80
N GLY A 184 22.51 23.31 -28.54
CA GLY A 184 22.59 22.05 -29.28
C GLY A 184 23.64 21.06 -28.74
N GLU A 185 24.29 21.38 -27.61
CA GLU A 185 25.28 20.50 -26.97
C GLU A 185 24.57 19.44 -26.11
N ILE A 186 25.07 18.21 -26.10
CA ILE A 186 24.49 17.14 -25.27
C ILE A 186 24.90 17.36 -23.81
N LEU A 187 23.91 17.46 -22.92
CA LEU A 187 24.15 17.64 -21.48
C LEU A 187 24.18 16.31 -20.73
N PHE A 188 23.19 15.47 -20.98
CA PHE A 188 23.04 14.15 -20.35
C PHE A 188 22.04 13.31 -21.16
N TYR A 189 21.88 12.05 -20.78
CA TYR A 189 20.96 11.11 -21.40
C TYR A 189 19.89 10.69 -20.40
N PHE A 190 18.62 10.76 -20.81
CA PHE A 190 17.57 10.03 -20.12
C PHE A 190 17.51 8.62 -20.67
N TYR A 191 17.39 7.62 -19.81
CA TYR A 191 17.27 6.23 -20.24
C TYR A 191 16.24 5.47 -19.41
N TYR A 192 15.79 4.33 -19.90
CA TYR A 192 15.01 3.37 -19.10
C TYR A 192 15.68 2.00 -19.13
N SER A 193 15.45 1.22 -18.08
CA SER A 193 15.98 -0.14 -17.95
C SER A 193 14.95 -1.17 -18.45
N ILE A 194 15.45 -2.27 -19.01
CA ILE A 194 14.65 -3.45 -19.35
C ILE A 194 14.98 -4.57 -18.33
N PRO A 195 13.97 -5.24 -17.75
CA PRO A 195 12.54 -5.13 -18.04
C PRO A 195 11.92 -3.81 -17.56
N PHE A 196 11.11 -3.21 -18.43
CA PHE A 196 10.36 -2.01 -18.10
C PHE A 196 9.23 -2.38 -17.13
N GLN A 197 9.42 -2.04 -15.86
CA GLN A 197 8.36 -2.09 -14.86
C GLN A 197 7.86 -0.66 -14.66
N ASN A 198 6.74 -0.35 -15.31
CA ASN A 198 6.00 0.85 -14.94
C ASN A 198 5.29 0.55 -13.63
N ASP A 199 5.90 0.95 -12.53
CA ASP A 199 5.30 0.83 -11.20
C ASP A 199 4.15 1.83 -11.00
N GLU A 200 3.89 2.73 -11.96
CA GLU A 200 2.72 3.59 -11.88
C GLU A 200 1.43 2.83 -12.24
N PRO A 201 0.40 2.90 -11.38
CA PRO A 201 -0.86 2.24 -11.64
C PRO A 201 -1.57 2.89 -12.83
N GLN A 202 -1.94 2.09 -13.83
CA GLN A 202 -2.68 2.57 -14.99
C GLN A 202 -4.19 2.57 -14.68
N PRO A 203 -4.88 3.73 -14.67
CA PRO A 203 -6.28 3.79 -14.23
C PRO A 203 -7.22 2.89 -15.02
N LEU A 204 -7.02 2.78 -16.33
CA LEU A 204 -7.83 1.91 -17.19
C LEU A 204 -7.59 0.42 -16.88
N ALA A 205 -6.35 0.00 -16.65
CA ALA A 205 -6.01 -1.37 -16.28
C ALA A 205 -6.62 -1.73 -14.92
N VAL A 206 -6.62 -0.80 -13.97
CA VAL A 206 -7.25 -0.94 -12.64
C VAL A 206 -8.76 -1.10 -12.77
N ILE A 207 -9.44 -0.23 -13.53
CA ILE A 207 -10.89 -0.32 -13.75
C ILE A 207 -11.26 -1.66 -14.39
N LEU A 208 -10.50 -2.09 -15.41
CA LEU A 208 -10.75 -3.36 -16.09
C LEU A 208 -10.48 -4.56 -15.18
N PHE A 209 -9.48 -4.50 -14.31
CA PHE A 209 -9.18 -5.56 -13.36
C PHE A 209 -10.32 -5.78 -12.36
N PHE A 210 -10.76 -4.72 -11.68
CA PHE A 210 -11.87 -4.81 -10.73
C PHE A 210 -13.20 -5.16 -11.41
N SER A 211 -13.44 -4.64 -12.62
CA SER A 211 -14.61 -5.03 -13.43
C SER A 211 -14.56 -6.52 -13.81
N GLY A 212 -13.37 -7.02 -14.17
CA GLY A 212 -13.13 -8.43 -14.47
C GLY A 212 -13.42 -9.32 -13.26
N ILE A 213 -12.95 -8.94 -12.06
CA ILE A 213 -13.25 -9.66 -10.81
C ILE A 213 -14.75 -9.67 -10.53
N LEU A 214 -15.44 -8.53 -10.70
CA LEU A 214 -16.87 -8.43 -10.49
C LEU A 214 -17.65 -9.34 -11.45
N PHE A 215 -17.34 -9.30 -12.74
CA PHE A 215 -17.96 -10.18 -13.73
C PHE A 215 -17.64 -11.65 -13.48
N LEU A 216 -16.42 -11.97 -13.03
CA LEU A 216 -16.04 -13.32 -12.65
C LEU A 216 -16.89 -13.82 -11.48
N LEU A 217 -17.05 -13.02 -10.40
CA LEU A 217 -17.91 -13.36 -9.27
C LEU A 217 -19.37 -13.56 -9.68
N ILE A 218 -19.89 -12.72 -10.59
CA ILE A 218 -21.24 -12.87 -11.14
C ILE A 218 -21.35 -14.16 -11.97
N ALA A 219 -20.39 -14.43 -12.85
CA ALA A 219 -20.36 -15.65 -13.66
C ALA A 219 -20.32 -16.90 -12.78
N ILE A 220 -19.47 -16.90 -11.75
CA ILE A 220 -19.37 -17.98 -10.75
C ILE A 220 -20.72 -18.11 -10.03
N HIS A 221 -21.33 -17.03 -9.55
CA HIS A 221 -22.64 -17.06 -8.90
C HIS A 221 -23.70 -17.76 -9.77
N TYR A 222 -23.86 -17.31 -11.03
CA TYR A 222 -24.85 -17.89 -11.92
C TYR A 222 -24.51 -19.33 -12.31
N ALA A 223 -23.24 -19.65 -12.51
CA ALA A 223 -22.80 -21.00 -12.75
C ALA A 223 -23.18 -21.91 -11.57
N PHE A 224 -22.97 -21.46 -10.34
CA PHE A 224 -23.30 -22.22 -9.13
C PHE A 224 -24.81 -22.41 -8.96
N VAL A 225 -25.60 -21.36 -9.10
CA VAL A 225 -27.06 -21.48 -8.98
C VAL A 225 -27.65 -22.38 -10.09
N TYR A 226 -27.03 -22.43 -11.27
CA TYR A 226 -27.57 -23.22 -12.38
C TYR A 226 -27.07 -24.68 -12.41
N TRP A 227 -25.75 -24.89 -12.33
CA TRP A 227 -25.15 -26.21 -12.49
C TRP A 227 -25.16 -27.01 -11.19
N LEU A 228 -24.81 -26.37 -10.08
CA LEU A 228 -24.63 -27.06 -8.79
C LEU A 228 -25.96 -27.40 -8.10
N ASN A 229 -27.07 -26.76 -8.46
CA ASN A 229 -28.39 -27.15 -7.95
C ASN A 229 -28.84 -28.56 -8.37
N LYS A 230 -28.18 -29.18 -9.35
CA LYS A 230 -28.39 -30.59 -9.73
C LYS A 230 -27.57 -31.58 -8.89
N ILE A 231 -26.68 -31.07 -8.04
CA ILE A 231 -25.70 -31.85 -7.28
C ILE A 231 -26.12 -31.89 -5.79
N SER A 232 -25.68 -32.93 -5.06
CA SER A 232 -25.92 -33.06 -3.62
C SER A 232 -25.47 -31.83 -2.83
N TRP A 233 -26.20 -31.49 -1.77
CA TRP A 233 -25.92 -30.34 -0.89
C TRP A 233 -24.50 -30.34 -0.29
N SER A 234 -23.93 -31.51 0.01
CA SER A 234 -22.61 -31.66 0.62
C SER A 234 -21.49 -31.19 -0.32
N ILE A 235 -21.56 -31.54 -1.60
CA ILE A 235 -20.63 -31.08 -2.63
C ILE A 235 -20.77 -29.57 -2.83
N ARG A 236 -22.01 -29.04 -2.84
CA ARG A 236 -22.25 -27.58 -2.91
C ARG A 236 -21.59 -26.84 -1.74
N PHE A 237 -21.74 -27.38 -0.53
CA PHE A 237 -21.15 -26.81 0.67
C PHE A 237 -19.62 -26.86 0.64
N LEU A 238 -19.05 -28.01 0.30
CA LEU A 238 -17.59 -28.19 0.20
C LEU A 238 -16.98 -27.24 -0.82
N PHE A 239 -17.61 -27.08 -1.99
CA PHE A 239 -17.15 -26.14 -3.01
C PHE A 239 -17.25 -24.68 -2.57
N ALA A 240 -18.36 -24.28 -1.94
CA ALA A 240 -18.50 -22.93 -1.40
C ALA A 240 -17.43 -22.62 -0.36
N LEU A 241 -17.03 -23.61 0.45
CA LEU A 241 -15.95 -23.47 1.43
C LEU A 241 -14.56 -23.48 0.79
N ALA A 242 -14.36 -24.26 -0.28
CA ALA A 242 -13.09 -24.33 -1.01
C ALA A 242 -12.81 -23.08 -1.85
N PHE A 243 -13.84 -22.41 -2.37
CA PHE A 243 -13.69 -21.23 -3.23
C PHE A 243 -12.79 -20.12 -2.65
N PRO A 244 -13.02 -19.60 -1.42
CA PRO A 244 -12.17 -18.54 -0.86
C PRO A 244 -10.74 -19.04 -0.58
N VAL A 245 -10.55 -20.33 -0.27
CA VAL A 245 -9.23 -20.95 -0.08
C VAL A 245 -8.47 -21.02 -1.40
N ILE A 246 -9.15 -21.37 -2.50
CA ILE A 246 -8.56 -21.35 -3.83
C ILE A 246 -8.17 -19.92 -4.21
N VAL A 247 -9.05 -18.93 -3.97
CA VAL A 247 -8.73 -17.51 -4.22
C VAL A 247 -7.51 -17.07 -3.40
N PHE A 248 -7.44 -17.45 -2.12
CA PHE A 248 -6.26 -17.21 -1.29
C PHE A 248 -5.00 -17.81 -1.91
N TYR A 249 -5.02 -19.08 -2.32
CA TYR A 249 -3.87 -19.75 -2.92
C TYR A 249 -3.43 -19.07 -4.22
N LEU A 250 -4.38 -18.77 -5.11
CA LEU A 250 -4.14 -18.13 -6.40
C LEU A 250 -3.52 -16.73 -6.24
N LEU A 251 -3.99 -15.93 -5.29
CA LEU A 251 -3.49 -14.56 -5.09
C LEU A 251 -2.13 -14.53 -4.39
N ASN A 252 -1.91 -15.39 -3.39
CA ASN A 252 -0.69 -15.33 -2.58
C ASN A 252 0.49 -16.10 -3.20
N HIS A 253 0.24 -17.18 -3.96
CA HIS A 253 1.32 -18.01 -4.51
C HIS A 253 1.55 -17.83 -6.02
N LEU A 254 0.50 -17.59 -6.81
CA LEU A 254 0.62 -17.46 -8.26
C LEU A 254 0.72 -16.01 -8.75
N TYR A 255 0.66 -15.03 -7.83
CA TYR A 255 0.81 -13.60 -8.11
C TYR A 255 0.03 -13.13 -9.37
N LEU A 256 -1.25 -13.50 -9.45
CA LEU A 256 -2.13 -13.20 -10.59
C LEU A 256 -2.63 -11.74 -10.62
N ILE A 257 -1.76 -10.78 -10.28
CA ILE A 257 -2.09 -9.35 -10.29
C ILE A 257 -1.40 -8.69 -11.49
N PRO A 258 -2.12 -7.98 -12.37
CA PRO A 258 -1.53 -7.27 -13.50
C PRO A 258 -0.48 -6.24 -13.04
N ALA A 259 0.61 -6.08 -13.80
CA ALA A 259 1.67 -5.11 -13.49
C ALA A 259 1.13 -3.67 -13.36
N GLY A 260 0.16 -3.29 -14.21
CA GLY A 260 -0.49 -1.98 -14.13
C GLY A 260 -1.40 -1.77 -12.90
N VAL A 261 -1.57 -2.79 -12.06
CA VAL A 261 -2.37 -2.77 -10.83
C VAL A 261 -1.49 -2.96 -9.59
N ILE A 262 -0.42 -3.76 -9.69
CA ILE A 262 0.48 -4.07 -8.56
C ILE A 262 1.16 -2.82 -7.97
N GLY A 263 1.37 -1.80 -8.81
CA GLY A 263 1.91 -0.50 -8.41
C GLY A 263 0.99 0.36 -7.52
N MET A 264 -0.28 -0.01 -7.33
CA MET A 264 -1.14 0.70 -6.39
C MET A 264 -0.66 0.45 -4.95
N LYS A 265 -0.64 1.51 -4.12
CA LYS A 265 -0.25 1.40 -2.69
C LYS A 265 -1.04 0.35 -1.89
N MET A 266 -2.25 -0.03 -2.33
CA MET A 266 -3.02 -1.09 -1.67
C MET A 266 -2.43 -2.50 -1.88
N PHE A 267 -1.65 -2.72 -2.94
CA PHE A 267 -0.95 -3.98 -3.20
C PHE A 267 0.50 -3.96 -2.72
N ALA A 268 0.97 -2.83 -2.19
CA ALA A 268 2.31 -2.69 -1.67
C ALA A 268 2.45 -3.39 -0.32
N ALA A 269 3.44 -4.29 -0.21
CA ALA A 269 3.68 -5.11 0.98
C ALA A 269 4.20 -4.28 2.18
N ASP A 270 4.70 -3.07 1.95
CA ASP A 270 5.17 -2.15 2.97
C ASP A 270 4.03 -1.54 3.80
N VAL A 271 2.82 -1.49 3.24
CA VAL A 271 1.60 -1.02 3.91
C VAL A 271 1.01 -2.11 4.79
N PHE A 272 0.88 -3.31 4.25
CA PHE A 272 0.36 -4.49 4.93
C PHE A 272 0.96 -5.74 4.30
N ALA A 273 1.55 -6.60 5.13
CA ALA A 273 1.95 -7.93 4.75
C ALA A 273 1.87 -8.82 5.99
N SER A 274 0.99 -9.82 5.93
CA SER A 274 0.86 -10.81 7.00
C SER A 274 0.97 -12.21 6.39
N PRO A 275 1.95 -13.03 6.81
CA PRO A 275 2.16 -14.38 6.26
C PRO A 275 0.89 -15.24 6.31
N ASP A 276 0.07 -15.06 7.34
CA ASP A 276 -1.06 -15.93 7.64
C ASP A 276 -2.36 -15.51 6.92
N ILE A 277 -2.46 -14.25 6.48
CA ILE A 277 -3.72 -13.63 6.05
C ILE A 277 -3.63 -13.10 4.62
N GLY A 278 -2.50 -12.54 4.21
CA GLY A 278 -2.34 -12.06 2.85
C GLY A 278 -1.07 -11.26 2.62
N SER A 279 -0.55 -11.38 1.40
CA SER A 279 0.63 -10.67 0.93
C SER A 279 0.45 -9.16 0.80
N SER A 280 -0.80 -8.68 0.66
CA SER A 280 -1.13 -7.25 0.55
C SER A 280 -2.58 -6.96 0.96
N LEU A 281 -2.88 -5.68 1.22
CA LEU A 281 -4.23 -5.23 1.59
C LEU A 281 -5.24 -5.44 0.44
N GLY A 282 -4.78 -5.29 -0.81
CA GLY A 282 -5.58 -5.55 -2.01
C GLY A 282 -5.90 -7.03 -2.19
N CYS A 283 -4.94 -7.92 -1.93
CA CYS A 283 -5.20 -9.38 -1.90
C CYS A 283 -6.25 -9.72 -0.86
N LEU A 284 -6.12 -9.15 0.34
CA LEU A 284 -7.06 -9.35 1.44
C LEU A 284 -8.47 -8.88 1.08
N LEU A 285 -8.61 -7.72 0.40
CA LEU A 285 -9.90 -7.23 -0.08
C LEU A 285 -10.57 -8.26 -0.99
N ILE A 286 -9.85 -8.78 -2.00
CA ILE A 286 -10.38 -9.77 -2.94
C ILE A 286 -10.78 -11.05 -2.20
N GLN A 287 -9.96 -11.51 -1.25
CA GLN A 287 -10.28 -12.67 -0.41
C GLN A 287 -11.54 -12.44 0.45
N SER A 288 -11.68 -11.26 1.06
CA SER A 288 -12.87 -10.93 1.87
C SER A 288 -14.15 -10.90 1.03
N LEU A 289 -14.09 -10.40 -0.22
CA LEU A 289 -15.20 -10.43 -1.16
C LEU A 289 -15.56 -11.87 -1.59
N ALA A 290 -14.55 -12.70 -1.86
CA ALA A 290 -14.77 -14.12 -2.16
C ALA A 290 -15.38 -14.88 -0.97
N GLY A 291 -14.92 -14.59 0.25
CA GLY A 291 -15.50 -15.09 1.49
C GLY A 291 -16.95 -14.65 1.68
N ALA A 292 -17.25 -13.37 1.47
CA ALA A 292 -18.60 -12.83 1.54
C ALA A 292 -19.55 -13.50 0.56
N TRP A 293 -19.13 -13.65 -0.70
CA TRP A 293 -19.90 -14.39 -1.70
C TRP A 293 -20.21 -15.82 -1.23
N SER A 294 -19.21 -16.51 -0.69
CA SER A 294 -19.34 -17.90 -0.22
C SER A 294 -20.33 -18.02 0.92
N VAL A 295 -20.26 -17.12 1.90
CA VAL A 295 -21.17 -17.08 3.04
C VAL A 295 -22.59 -16.76 2.60
N ILE A 296 -22.79 -15.77 1.72
CA ILE A 296 -24.11 -15.43 1.17
C ILE A 296 -24.68 -16.64 0.42
N TYR A 297 -23.87 -17.34 -0.37
CA TYR A 297 -24.30 -18.54 -1.07
C TYR A 297 -24.73 -19.66 -0.11
N ILE A 298 -23.92 -19.96 0.91
CA ILE A 298 -24.25 -20.96 1.95
C ILE A 298 -25.54 -20.57 2.69
N TYR A 299 -25.70 -19.29 3.02
CA TYR A 299 -26.85 -18.79 3.77
C TYR A 299 -28.16 -19.00 2.99
N PHE A 300 -28.20 -18.62 1.71
CA PHE A 300 -29.44 -18.64 0.91
C PHE A 300 -29.71 -19.94 0.16
N PHE A 301 -28.68 -20.64 -0.34
CA PHE A 301 -28.87 -21.75 -1.28
C PHE A 301 -28.59 -23.14 -0.69
N ILE A 302 -28.02 -23.20 0.52
CA ILE A 302 -27.71 -24.47 1.18
C ILE A 302 -28.70 -24.72 2.30
N GLU A 303 -29.43 -25.83 2.17
CA GLU A 303 -30.28 -26.38 3.21
C GLU A 303 -29.60 -27.64 3.74
N PHE A 304 -29.41 -27.69 5.05
CA PHE A 304 -28.82 -28.85 5.72
C PHE A 304 -29.91 -29.88 5.99
N PRO A 305 -29.86 -31.07 5.37
CA PRO A 305 -30.90 -32.07 5.59
C PRO A 305 -30.75 -32.70 6.98
N LYS A 306 -31.89 -33.03 7.60
CA LYS A 306 -31.91 -33.84 8.82
C LYS A 306 -31.53 -35.27 8.48
N GLN A 307 -30.64 -35.86 9.26
CA GLN A 307 -30.25 -37.25 9.11
C GLN A 307 -31.21 -38.16 9.87
N PRO A 308 -31.47 -39.39 9.37
CA PRO A 308 -32.42 -40.31 10.00
C PRO A 308 -31.93 -40.80 11.37
N ALA A 309 -30.61 -40.97 11.55
CA ALA A 309 -30.06 -41.39 12.83
C ALA A 309 -29.66 -40.19 13.71
N ARG A 310 -30.04 -40.25 14.99
CA ARG A 310 -29.75 -39.21 15.99
C ARG A 310 -28.25 -38.91 16.12
N TRP A 311 -27.41 -39.93 16.08
CA TRP A 311 -25.97 -39.76 16.29
C TRP A 311 -25.28 -39.04 15.12
N PHE A 312 -25.77 -39.24 13.88
CA PHE A 312 -25.30 -38.45 12.72
C PHE A 312 -25.65 -36.97 12.86
N ASN A 313 -26.82 -36.65 13.42
CA ASN A 313 -27.15 -35.25 13.66
C ASN A 313 -26.30 -34.63 14.77
N LEU A 314 -25.99 -35.38 15.85
CA LEU A 314 -25.06 -34.92 16.89
C LEU A 314 -23.66 -34.68 16.33
N LEU A 315 -23.15 -35.59 15.48
CA LEU A 315 -21.88 -35.42 14.79
C LEU A 315 -21.91 -34.20 13.85
N ALA A 316 -22.98 -34.01 13.09
CA ALA A 316 -23.13 -32.84 12.21
C ALA A 316 -23.14 -31.52 13.01
N VAL A 317 -23.83 -31.47 14.15
CA VAL A 317 -23.82 -30.30 15.04
C VAL A 317 -22.42 -30.06 15.59
N PHE A 318 -21.73 -31.10 16.04
CA PHE A 318 -20.35 -31.00 16.50
C PHE A 318 -19.44 -30.41 15.41
N LEU A 319 -19.47 -30.96 14.18
CA LEU A 319 -18.66 -30.49 13.06
C LEU A 319 -18.97 -29.03 12.69
N VAL A 320 -20.24 -28.65 12.66
CA VAL A 320 -20.67 -27.28 12.33
C VAL A 320 -20.22 -26.28 13.40
N VAL A 321 -20.33 -26.63 14.69
CA VAL A 321 -19.87 -25.77 15.80
C VAL A 321 -18.35 -25.65 15.80
N SER A 322 -17.63 -26.75 15.59
CA SER A 322 -16.16 -26.71 15.43
C SER A 322 -15.74 -25.85 14.25
N LEU A 323 -16.42 -25.98 13.10
CA LEU A 323 -16.14 -25.14 11.93
C LEU A 323 -16.37 -23.65 12.23
N LEU A 324 -17.48 -23.31 12.88
CA LEU A 324 -17.78 -21.93 13.26
C LEU A 324 -16.71 -21.34 14.18
N PHE A 325 -16.20 -22.16 15.10
CA PHE A 325 -15.12 -21.75 15.97
C PHE A 325 -13.83 -21.48 15.19
N PHE A 326 -13.41 -22.37 14.29
CA PHE A 326 -12.22 -22.14 13.46
C PHE A 326 -12.34 -20.86 12.63
N ILE A 327 -13.52 -20.57 12.08
CA ILE A 327 -13.80 -19.32 11.37
C ILE A 327 -13.72 -18.12 12.32
N GLY A 328 -14.17 -18.25 13.57
CA GLY A 328 -14.03 -17.22 14.59
C GLY A 328 -12.57 -16.94 14.97
N VAL A 329 -11.75 -17.99 15.08
CA VAL A 329 -10.30 -17.85 15.28
C VAL A 329 -9.67 -17.14 14.08
N TYR A 330 -9.99 -17.58 12.86
CA TYR A 330 -9.52 -16.92 11.63
C TYR A 330 -9.92 -15.43 11.56
N PHE A 331 -11.13 -15.08 12.00
CA PHE A 331 -11.57 -13.70 12.11
C PHE A 331 -10.71 -12.88 13.08
N ILE A 332 -10.45 -13.41 14.27
CA ILE A 332 -9.59 -12.75 15.26
C ILE A 332 -8.16 -12.59 14.70
N TYR A 333 -7.64 -13.61 14.02
CA TYR A 333 -6.36 -13.55 13.31
C TYR A 333 -6.33 -12.46 12.28
N SER A 334 -7.37 -12.37 11.45
CA SER A 334 -7.50 -11.30 10.47
C SER A 334 -7.39 -9.93 11.14
N VAL A 335 -8.15 -9.68 12.22
CA VAL A 335 -8.07 -8.42 12.97
C VAL A 335 -6.66 -8.19 13.55
N LYS A 336 -6.01 -9.23 14.07
CA LYS A 336 -4.62 -9.18 14.57
C LYS A 336 -3.65 -8.79 13.46
N GLY A 337 -3.68 -9.46 12.31
CA GLY A 337 -2.80 -9.16 11.18
C GLY A 337 -2.98 -7.73 10.67
N LEU A 338 -4.22 -7.25 10.53
CA LEU A 338 -4.44 -5.86 10.13
C LEU A 338 -3.95 -4.86 11.17
N SER A 339 -4.05 -5.17 12.47
CA SER A 339 -3.68 -4.22 13.52
C SER A 339 -2.19 -4.23 13.87
N ARG A 340 -1.55 -5.40 13.79
CA ARG A 340 -0.15 -5.64 14.16
C ARG A 340 0.78 -5.55 12.95
N ASP A 341 0.41 -6.19 11.84
CA ASP A 341 1.28 -6.37 10.67
C ASP A 341 1.02 -5.30 9.60
N SER A 342 0.32 -4.21 9.95
CA SER A 342 0.15 -3.05 9.09
C SER A 342 0.78 -1.80 9.70
N LYS A 343 1.27 -0.92 8.82
CA LYS A 343 1.65 0.46 9.20
C LYS A 343 0.44 1.38 9.27
N LEU A 344 -0.78 0.85 9.10
CA LEU A 344 -1.99 1.63 9.05
C LEU A 344 -2.40 2.03 10.47
N LEU A 345 -2.63 3.32 10.65
CA LEU A 345 -3.31 3.85 11.82
C LEU A 345 -4.81 3.49 11.68
N ILE A 346 -5.19 2.27 12.12
CA ILE A 346 -6.58 1.79 12.16
C ILE A 346 -7.31 2.32 13.42
N GLY A 347 -6.61 3.09 14.26
CA GLY A 347 -7.22 3.79 15.39
C GLY A 347 -8.24 4.81 14.91
N PHE A 348 -9.47 4.72 15.42
CA PHE A 348 -10.44 5.80 15.32
C PHE A 348 -9.79 7.12 15.76
N LEU A 349 -9.96 8.16 14.95
CA LEU A 349 -9.67 9.57 15.20
C LEU A 349 -8.27 10.10 14.82
N ASN A 350 -7.99 10.14 13.52
CA ASN A 350 -7.66 11.45 12.95
C ASN A 350 -8.84 11.86 12.04
N PRO A 351 -9.96 12.36 12.61
CA PRO A 351 -11.18 12.65 11.84
C PRO A 351 -10.96 13.75 10.78
N ILE A 352 -9.80 14.40 10.83
CA ILE A 352 -9.40 15.52 10.00
C ILE A 352 -8.85 15.04 8.64
N THR A 353 -8.27 13.82 8.54
CA THR A 353 -7.74 13.27 7.29
C THR A 353 -7.86 11.73 7.24
N PRO A 354 -9.01 11.17 6.82
CA PRO A 354 -9.13 9.73 6.65
C PRO A 354 -8.22 9.23 5.52
N ASN A 355 -7.26 8.36 5.86
CA ASN A 355 -6.48 7.63 4.86
C ASN A 355 -7.39 6.56 4.23
N TYR A 356 -7.50 6.56 2.89
CA TYR A 356 -8.31 5.59 2.16
C TYR A 356 -7.90 4.13 2.45
N LEU A 357 -6.61 3.88 2.73
CA LEU A 357 -6.11 2.56 3.09
C LEU A 357 -6.64 2.11 4.46
N SER A 358 -6.72 3.01 5.44
CA SER A 358 -7.32 2.73 6.75
C SER A 358 -8.83 2.45 6.63
N LEU A 359 -9.54 3.18 5.76
CA LEU A 359 -10.95 2.90 5.45
C LEU A 359 -11.13 1.53 4.80
N LEU A 360 -10.23 1.15 3.87
CA LEU A 360 -10.26 -0.15 3.21
C LEU A 360 -10.00 -1.30 4.19
N ALA A 361 -9.04 -1.12 5.11
CA ALA A 361 -8.76 -2.06 6.19
C ALA A 361 -9.99 -2.26 7.09
N LEU A 362 -10.63 -1.16 7.52
CA LEU A 362 -11.86 -1.22 8.31
C LEU A 362 -13.01 -1.89 7.56
N PHE A 363 -13.13 -1.64 6.24
CA PHE A 363 -14.08 -2.32 5.38
C PHE A 363 -13.83 -3.84 5.37
N CYS A 364 -12.59 -4.29 5.22
CA CYS A 364 -12.25 -5.72 5.26
C CYS A 364 -12.64 -6.36 6.61
N ILE A 365 -12.32 -5.71 7.74
CA ILE A 365 -12.73 -6.17 9.08
C ILE A 365 -14.26 -6.28 9.18
N SER A 366 -14.97 -5.28 8.67
CA SER A 366 -16.44 -5.26 8.68
C SER A 366 -17.03 -6.39 7.83
N VAL A 367 -16.45 -6.67 6.66
CA VAL A 367 -16.86 -7.80 5.82
C VAL A 367 -16.61 -9.13 6.52
N PHE A 368 -15.47 -9.33 7.18
CA PHE A 368 -15.22 -10.56 7.93
C PHE A 368 -16.18 -10.73 9.12
N ALA A 369 -16.43 -9.66 9.87
CA ALA A 369 -17.41 -9.67 10.96
C ALA A 369 -18.81 -10.03 10.46
N PHE A 370 -19.22 -9.45 9.31
CA PHE A 370 -20.49 -9.79 8.65
C PHE A 370 -20.55 -11.26 8.20
N CYS A 371 -19.48 -11.78 7.61
CA CYS A 371 -19.39 -13.18 7.19
C CYS A 371 -19.56 -14.13 8.38
N PHE A 372 -18.83 -13.86 9.47
CA PHE A 372 -18.91 -14.66 10.69
C PHE A 372 -20.30 -14.61 11.31
N PHE A 373 -20.92 -13.42 11.38
CA PHE A 373 -22.29 -13.26 11.86
C PHE A 373 -23.30 -14.09 11.06
N MET A 374 -23.24 -14.00 9.73
CA MET A 374 -24.18 -14.70 8.85
C MET A 374 -24.04 -16.23 8.93
N LEU A 375 -22.81 -16.74 9.02
CA LEU A 375 -22.58 -18.16 9.24
C LEU A 375 -23.05 -18.61 10.62
N ALA A 376 -22.76 -17.84 11.67
CA ALA A 376 -23.21 -18.13 13.03
C ALA A 376 -24.74 -18.24 13.08
N GLN A 377 -25.45 -17.35 12.39
CA GLN A 377 -26.90 -17.42 12.28
C GLN A 377 -27.36 -18.70 11.56
N LYS A 378 -26.83 -18.97 10.37
CA LYS A 378 -27.22 -20.16 9.57
C LYS A 378 -26.98 -21.47 10.33
N PHE A 379 -25.86 -21.55 11.02
CA PHE A 379 -25.52 -22.71 11.84
C PHE A 379 -26.40 -22.82 13.08
N SER A 380 -26.74 -21.71 13.74
CA SER A 380 -27.71 -21.70 14.84
C SER A 380 -29.08 -22.22 14.39
N GLU A 381 -29.55 -21.84 13.20
CA GLU A 381 -30.78 -22.37 12.59
C GLU A 381 -30.70 -23.88 12.34
N PHE A 382 -29.57 -24.38 11.83
CA PHE A 382 -29.35 -25.81 11.66
C PHE A 382 -29.38 -26.57 12.99
N VAL A 383 -28.65 -26.09 14.01
CA VAL A 383 -28.61 -26.72 15.34
C VAL A 383 -30.01 -26.80 15.96
N ARG A 384 -30.89 -25.80 15.75
CA ARG A 384 -32.30 -25.86 16.19
C ARG A 384 -33.13 -26.86 15.43
N SER A 385 -32.89 -26.98 14.12
CA SER A 385 -33.65 -27.87 13.27
C SER A 385 -33.47 -29.33 13.70
N VAL A 386 -32.30 -29.65 14.25
CA VAL A 386 -32.03 -30.92 14.90
C VAL A 386 -32.60 -30.84 16.32
N SER A 387 -33.65 -31.60 16.61
CA SER A 387 -34.36 -31.64 17.89
C SER A 387 -33.52 -32.24 19.04
N ILE A 388 -32.42 -31.58 19.40
CA ILE A 388 -31.50 -31.93 20.48
C ILE A 388 -31.91 -31.17 21.74
N ASN A 389 -31.78 -31.81 22.91
CA ASN A 389 -32.06 -31.18 24.19
C ASN A 389 -31.09 -30.01 24.48
N SER A 390 -31.54 -28.97 25.18
CA SER A 390 -30.70 -27.79 25.48
C SER A 390 -29.39 -28.13 26.21
N ILE A 391 -29.39 -29.17 27.05
CA ILE A 391 -28.21 -29.65 27.78
C ILE A 391 -27.22 -30.32 26.81
N GLU A 392 -27.70 -31.18 25.91
CA GLU A 392 -26.87 -31.84 24.91
C GLU A 392 -26.24 -30.82 23.96
N ARG A 393 -26.98 -29.78 23.59
CA ARG A 393 -26.44 -28.66 22.80
C ARG A 393 -25.32 -27.93 23.54
N LEU A 394 -25.51 -27.63 24.82
CA LEU A 394 -24.49 -26.99 25.64
C LEU A 394 -23.24 -27.87 25.74
N LEU A 395 -23.41 -29.19 25.97
CA LEU A 395 -22.30 -30.14 26.03
C LEU A 395 -21.52 -30.20 24.71
N VAL A 396 -22.21 -30.26 23.56
CA VAL A 396 -21.53 -30.27 22.26
C VAL A 396 -20.74 -28.99 22.02
N ILE A 397 -21.30 -27.83 22.39
CA ILE A 397 -20.59 -26.54 22.32
C ILE A 397 -19.37 -26.52 23.24
N SER A 398 -19.50 -27.00 24.48
CA SER A 398 -18.40 -27.08 25.43
C SER A 398 -17.29 -28.01 24.94
N ILE A 399 -17.64 -29.19 24.43
CA ILE A 399 -16.67 -30.18 23.92
C ILE A 399 -15.95 -29.62 22.68
N ALA A 400 -16.70 -29.05 21.73
CA ALA A 400 -16.11 -28.41 20.55
C ALA A 400 -15.17 -27.27 20.95
N GLY A 401 -15.56 -26.44 21.92
CA GLY A 401 -14.73 -25.36 22.45
C GLY A 401 -13.44 -25.88 23.08
N VAL A 402 -13.51 -26.88 23.97
CA VAL A 402 -12.34 -27.46 24.63
C VAL A 402 -11.38 -28.08 23.60
N ILE A 403 -11.90 -28.92 22.70
CA ILE A 403 -11.08 -29.56 21.66
C ILE A 403 -10.34 -28.48 20.87
N THR A 404 -11.04 -27.43 20.47
CA THR A 404 -10.41 -26.46 19.58
C THR A 404 -9.44 -25.52 20.29
N THR A 405 -9.65 -25.23 21.58
CA THR A 405 -8.65 -24.54 22.42
C THR A 405 -7.40 -25.40 22.66
N LEU A 406 -7.54 -26.73 22.75
CA LEU A 406 -6.36 -27.61 22.82
C LEU A 406 -5.57 -27.57 21.51
N TYR A 407 -6.26 -27.60 20.37
CA TYR A 407 -5.61 -27.51 19.06
C TYR A 407 -5.08 -26.11 18.72
N SER A 408 -5.54 -25.04 19.36
CA SER A 408 -5.07 -23.68 19.01
C SER A 408 -3.58 -23.48 19.26
N ASN A 409 -3.01 -24.16 20.25
CA ASN A 409 -1.57 -24.08 20.54
C ASN A 409 -0.71 -24.71 19.43
N GLU A 410 -1.19 -25.78 18.80
CA GLU A 410 -0.50 -26.47 17.69
C GLU A 410 -0.47 -25.63 16.42
N PHE A 411 -1.45 -24.75 16.23
CA PHE A 411 -1.48 -23.80 15.11
C PHE A 411 -0.63 -22.54 15.36
N HIS A 412 0.25 -22.56 16.37
CA HIS A 412 1.07 -21.41 16.78
C HIS A 412 0.27 -20.13 16.99
N PHE A 413 -0.97 -20.28 17.47
CA PHE A 413 -1.78 -19.11 17.67
C PHE A 413 -1.32 -18.38 18.94
N ASP A 414 -0.54 -17.29 18.81
CA ASP A 414 -0.12 -16.43 19.94
C ASP A 414 -1.31 -15.67 20.53
N PHE A 415 -2.18 -16.39 21.22
CA PHE A 415 -3.27 -15.85 22.02
C PHE A 415 -3.17 -16.44 23.41
N PRO A 416 -3.32 -15.61 24.45
CA PRO A 416 -3.73 -16.13 25.75
C PRO A 416 -5.05 -16.88 25.55
N THR A 417 -5.06 -18.18 25.82
CA THR A 417 -6.20 -19.11 25.70
C THR A 417 -7.49 -18.57 26.33
N VAL A 418 -7.37 -17.66 27.29
CA VAL A 418 -8.45 -16.91 27.93
C VAL A 418 -9.28 -16.08 26.93
N TYR A 419 -8.68 -15.43 25.93
CA TYR A 419 -9.42 -14.59 24.97
C TYR A 419 -10.17 -15.41 23.93
N ILE A 420 -9.57 -16.52 23.50
CA ILE A 420 -10.24 -17.52 22.68
C ILE A 420 -11.46 -18.07 23.44
N SER A 421 -11.29 -18.37 24.73
CA SER A 421 -12.36 -18.85 25.61
C SER A 421 -13.48 -17.82 25.81
N ILE A 422 -13.15 -16.54 25.97
CA ILE A 422 -14.12 -15.44 26.04
C ILE A 422 -14.87 -15.31 24.71
N GLY A 423 -14.19 -15.44 23.57
CA GLY A 423 -14.80 -15.46 22.24
C GLY A 423 -15.77 -16.63 22.04
N ILE A 424 -15.47 -17.82 22.58
CA ILE A 424 -16.36 -18.99 22.61
C ILE A 424 -17.61 -18.69 23.43
N VAL A 425 -17.44 -18.08 24.61
CA VAL A 425 -18.56 -17.73 25.49
C VAL A 425 -19.43 -16.66 24.83
N LEU A 426 -18.83 -15.67 24.18
CA LEU A 426 -19.55 -14.64 23.43
C LEU A 426 -20.30 -15.22 22.22
N LEU A 427 -19.68 -16.13 21.47
CA LEU A 427 -20.32 -16.87 20.38
C LEU A 427 -21.47 -17.73 20.90
N ALA A 428 -21.27 -18.45 22.01
CA ALA A 428 -22.30 -19.29 22.63
C ALA A 428 -23.48 -18.44 23.16
N VAL A 429 -23.19 -17.26 23.73
CA VAL A 429 -24.19 -16.28 24.15
C VAL A 429 -24.91 -15.67 22.95
N VAL A 430 -24.23 -15.35 21.86
CA VAL A 430 -24.85 -14.86 20.61
C VAL A 430 -25.74 -15.94 20.01
N ILE A 431 -25.27 -17.19 19.91
CA ILE A 431 -26.06 -18.32 19.44
C ILE A 431 -27.29 -18.52 20.33
N TYR A 432 -27.14 -18.38 21.66
CA TYR A 432 -28.21 -18.49 22.66
C TYR A 432 -29.20 -17.32 22.61
N ILE A 433 -28.75 -16.08 22.40
CA ILE A 433 -29.62 -14.89 22.23
C ILE A 433 -30.39 -15.00 20.91
N LEU A 434 -29.72 -15.45 19.85
CA LEU A 434 -30.36 -15.76 18.59
C LEU A 434 -31.38 -16.90 18.75
N ASP A 435 -31.21 -17.77 19.74
CA ASP A 435 -32.05 -18.94 20.08
C ASP A 435 -33.38 -18.61 20.75
N ILE A 436 -33.58 -17.36 21.18
CA ILE A 436 -34.85 -16.93 21.80
C ILE A 436 -35.96 -16.91 20.74
N ARG A 437 -36.74 -18.01 20.77
CA ARG A 437 -37.99 -18.40 20.09
C ARG A 437 -38.53 -17.48 18.99
N ASN A 438 -38.74 -18.10 17.82
CA ASN A 438 -39.71 -17.77 16.78
C ASN A 438 -39.72 -16.33 16.25
N LEU A 439 -39.18 -16.13 15.05
CA LEU A 439 -39.94 -15.80 13.84
C LEU A 439 -38.97 -15.34 12.75
N ILE A 440 -39.39 -15.54 11.51
CA ILE A 440 -38.73 -15.31 10.21
C ILE A 440 -38.22 -13.86 10.01
N ARG A 441 -38.26 -13.00 11.03
CA ARG A 441 -37.75 -11.63 11.04
C ARG A 441 -36.85 -11.43 12.25
N ILE A 442 -35.56 -11.17 11.99
CA ILE A 442 -34.72 -10.47 12.94
C ILE A 442 -35.38 -9.10 13.14
N ASP A 443 -35.91 -8.85 14.33
CA ASP A 443 -36.37 -7.51 14.69
C ASP A 443 -35.19 -6.54 14.59
N LEU A 444 -35.41 -5.34 14.03
CA LEU A 444 -34.35 -4.35 13.81
C LEU A 444 -33.53 -4.08 15.08
N VAL A 445 -34.20 -4.15 16.24
CA VAL A 445 -33.58 -4.03 17.57
C VAL A 445 -32.52 -5.10 17.83
N ARG A 446 -32.80 -6.37 17.50
CA ARG A 446 -31.83 -7.46 17.70
C ARG A 446 -30.61 -7.29 16.79
N LEU A 447 -30.84 -6.91 15.53
CA LEU A 447 -29.77 -6.62 14.58
C LEU A 447 -28.89 -5.46 15.07
N PHE A 448 -29.51 -4.42 15.62
CA PHE A 448 -28.81 -3.26 16.17
C PHE A 448 -27.97 -3.64 17.41
N VAL A 449 -28.52 -4.42 18.34
CA VAL A 449 -27.79 -4.92 19.51
C VAL A 449 -26.60 -5.79 19.10
N LEU A 450 -26.80 -6.69 18.13
CA LEU A 450 -25.72 -7.54 17.60
C LEU A 450 -24.64 -6.71 16.91
N LEU A 451 -25.03 -5.69 16.13
CA LEU A 451 -24.09 -4.76 15.50
C LEU A 451 -23.27 -4.00 16.54
N ILE A 452 -23.88 -3.55 17.64
CA ILE A 452 -23.17 -2.92 18.75
C ILE A 452 -22.17 -3.90 19.38
N ILE A 453 -22.60 -5.12 19.69
CA ILE A 453 -21.71 -6.14 20.30
C ILE A 453 -20.52 -6.44 19.39
N PHE A 454 -20.75 -6.65 18.09
CA PHE A 454 -19.68 -6.88 17.13
C PHE A 454 -18.78 -5.67 16.96
N SER A 455 -19.34 -4.46 16.87
CA SER A 455 -18.56 -3.23 16.74
C SER A 455 -17.68 -2.99 17.96
N VAL A 456 -18.22 -3.15 19.18
CA VAL A 456 -17.46 -3.02 20.43
C VAL A 456 -16.39 -4.11 20.52
N GLY A 457 -16.72 -5.36 20.18
CA GLY A 457 -15.76 -6.46 20.15
C GLY A 457 -14.60 -6.20 19.18
N CYS A 458 -14.89 -5.74 17.96
CA CYS A 458 -13.87 -5.37 16.97
C CYS A 458 -13.01 -4.21 17.48
N ALA A 459 -13.62 -3.18 18.08
CA ALA A 459 -12.90 -2.03 18.61
C ALA A 459 -11.95 -2.43 19.76
N LEU A 460 -12.40 -3.30 20.66
CA LEU A 460 -11.58 -3.83 21.76
C LEU A 460 -10.40 -4.66 21.23
N LEU A 461 -10.64 -5.58 20.29
CA LEU A 461 -9.59 -6.39 19.66
C LEU A 461 -8.56 -5.52 18.94
N THR A 462 -9.03 -4.57 18.12
CA THR A 462 -8.15 -3.63 17.39
C THR A 462 -7.30 -2.80 18.35
N THR A 463 -7.91 -2.31 19.44
CA THR A 463 -7.20 -1.53 20.47
C THR A 463 -6.14 -2.37 21.19
N TYR A 464 -6.47 -3.62 21.50
CA TYR A 464 -5.55 -4.56 22.15
C TYR A 464 -4.32 -4.82 21.28
N PHE A 465 -4.52 -5.27 20.03
CA PHE A 465 -3.39 -5.57 19.13
C PHE A 465 -2.58 -4.33 18.77
N ARG A 466 -3.22 -3.15 18.72
CA ARG A 466 -2.49 -1.90 18.52
C ARG A 466 -1.55 -1.60 19.69
N LYS A 467 -2.02 -1.79 20.93
CA LYS A 467 -1.19 -1.59 22.13
C LYS A 467 -0.01 -2.57 22.13
N GLU A 468 -0.24 -3.81 21.75
CA GLU A 468 0.82 -4.82 21.59
C GLU A 468 1.84 -4.40 20.53
N ASN A 469 1.38 -3.93 19.36
CA ASN A 469 2.26 -3.47 18.28
C ASN A 469 3.08 -2.23 18.67
N ASP A 470 2.46 -1.25 19.35
CA ASP A 470 3.14 -0.06 19.86
C ASP A 470 4.22 -0.43 20.89
N LEU A 471 3.93 -1.37 21.80
CA LEU A 471 4.93 -1.89 22.73
C LEU A 471 6.10 -2.57 22.00
N ASN A 472 5.82 -3.44 21.03
CA ASN A 472 6.86 -4.11 20.24
C ASN A 472 7.70 -3.11 19.45
N SER A 473 7.08 -2.08 18.88
CA SER A 473 7.76 -1.01 18.15
C SER A 473 8.66 -0.18 19.07
N ARG A 474 8.22 0.11 20.30
CA ARG A 474 9.04 0.80 21.32
C ARG A 474 10.23 -0.04 21.77
N VAL A 475 10.04 -1.35 21.95
CA VAL A 475 11.11 -2.28 22.29
C VAL A 475 12.13 -2.37 21.15
N ALA A 476 11.67 -2.51 19.92
CA ALA A 476 12.54 -2.51 18.73
C ALA A 476 13.31 -1.19 18.58
N LEU A 477 12.65 -0.05 18.81
CA LEU A 477 13.30 1.26 18.83
C LEU A 477 14.34 1.35 19.94
N ALA A 478 14.04 0.88 21.15
CA ALA A 478 15.00 0.85 22.25
C ALA A 478 16.23 0.00 21.91
N HIS A 479 16.06 -1.18 21.32
CA HIS A 479 17.17 -2.00 20.82
C HIS A 479 17.98 -1.29 19.74
N LYS A 480 17.31 -0.60 18.80
CA LYS A 480 17.97 0.18 17.76
C LYS A 480 18.79 1.33 18.36
N LEU A 481 18.24 2.07 19.33
CA LEU A 481 18.96 3.15 20.02
C LEU A 481 20.14 2.63 20.86
N ILE A 482 20.01 1.45 21.48
CA ILE A 482 21.13 0.80 22.18
C ILE A 482 22.24 0.42 21.21
N ASN A 483 21.90 -0.06 20.00
CA ASN A 483 22.88 -0.46 18.99
C ASN A 483 23.46 0.72 18.20
N GLU A 484 22.70 1.79 17.95
CA GLU A 484 23.15 3.02 17.29
C GLU A 484 24.00 3.90 18.21
N ARG A 485 23.88 3.74 19.53
CA ARG A 485 24.98 4.07 20.45
C ARG A 485 26.09 3.07 20.16
N ASP A 486 26.86 3.37 19.13
CA ASP A 486 28.03 2.61 18.76
C ASP A 486 29.02 2.67 19.91
N ASN A 487 28.95 1.65 20.78
CA ASN A 487 29.85 1.49 21.92
C ASN A 487 31.32 1.60 21.48
N VAL A 488 31.65 1.24 20.23
CA VAL A 488 33.00 1.37 19.69
C VAL A 488 33.33 2.82 19.41
N THR A 489 32.45 3.58 18.74
CA THR A 489 32.66 5.02 18.52
C THR A 489 32.65 5.81 19.84
N GLU A 490 31.77 5.48 20.80
CA GLU A 490 31.76 6.14 22.11
C GLU A 490 33.01 5.79 22.93
N PHE A 491 33.48 4.54 22.85
CA PHE A 491 34.76 4.14 23.44
C PHE A 491 35.95 4.85 22.78
N LEU A 492 35.99 4.90 21.44
CA LEU A 492 37.03 5.60 20.67
C LEU A 492 37.03 7.11 20.95
N LEU A 493 35.86 7.74 21.06
CA LEU A 493 35.74 9.16 21.42
C LEU A 493 36.13 9.41 22.87
N THR A 494 35.84 8.47 23.77
CA THR A 494 36.28 8.53 25.17
C THR A 494 37.80 8.39 25.29
N ASP A 495 38.41 7.52 24.47
CA ASP A 495 39.87 7.35 24.38
C ASP A 495 40.55 8.56 23.69
N MET A 496 39.88 9.21 22.75
CA MET A 496 40.36 10.43 22.09
C MET A 496 40.23 11.68 22.97
N ARG A 497 39.31 11.70 23.94
CA ARG A 497 39.09 12.84 24.83
C ARG A 497 40.34 13.34 25.55
N PRO A 498 41.16 12.49 26.22
CA PRO A 498 42.40 12.96 26.85
C PRO A 498 43.43 13.46 25.83
N GLN A 499 43.40 13.00 24.57
CA GLN A 499 44.27 13.50 23.50
C GLN A 499 43.85 14.90 23.05
N ILE A 500 42.54 15.15 22.93
CA ILE A 500 41.97 16.45 22.59
C ILE A 500 42.16 17.46 23.73
N GLU A 501 42.02 17.03 24.99
CA GLU A 501 42.26 17.89 26.16
C GLU A 501 43.76 18.20 26.36
N ALA A 502 44.67 17.37 25.83
CA ALA A 502 46.11 17.60 25.82
C ALA A 502 46.60 18.40 24.61
N ASP A 503 45.78 18.53 23.56
CA ASP A 503 46.06 19.34 22.37
C ASP A 503 45.72 20.80 22.71
N ILE A 504 46.72 21.51 23.24
CA ILE A 504 46.63 22.94 23.55
C ILE A 504 46.74 23.71 22.22
N PHE A 505 45.65 24.38 21.82
CA PHE A 505 45.61 25.30 20.68
C PHE A 505 46.67 26.42 20.76
#